data_AF-A0A6G0JZN3-F1
#
_entry.id   AF-A0A6G0JZN3-F1
#
_cell.length_a   1.000
_cell.length_b   1.000
_cell.length_c   1.000
_cell.angle_alpha   90.00
_cell.angle_beta   90.00
_cell.angle_gamma   90.00
#
_symmetry.space_group_name_H-M   'P 1'
#
loop_
_entity.id
_entity.type
_entity.pdbx_description
1 polymer ?
#
loop_
_entity_poly.entity_id
_entity_poly.type
_entity_poly.pdbx_seq_one_letter_code
_entity_poly.pdbx_strand_id
1 'polypeptide(L)'
;MQAAKETWRQAIEEEEAASAAVVEAERALQQLLEHHIPSSPTVDNAESELDLRHSEYECMQQASDEAGAIFNLAQWEVIVAERDHRRVEHEQRAQAVLQQSRA
;
A
#
# COMPACT_ATOMS: atom_id res chain seq x y z
N MET A 1 6.45 11.42 -16.44
CA MET A 1 7.54 10.72 -15.72
C MET A 1 7.68 11.19 -14.28
N GLN A 2 7.98 12.48 -14.01
CA GLN A 2 8.13 12.97 -12.63
C GLN A 2 6.89 12.74 -11.75
N ALA A 3 5.70 13.10 -12.26
CA ALA A 3 4.44 12.91 -11.54
C ALA A 3 4.22 11.43 -11.12
N ALA A 4 4.38 10.47 -12.04
CA ALA A 4 4.24 9.05 -11.72
C ALA A 4 5.22 8.58 -10.64
N LYS A 5 6.46 9.11 -10.62
CA LYS A 5 7.45 8.79 -9.58
C LYS A 5 7.08 9.37 -8.22
N GLU A 6 6.49 10.56 -8.18
CA GLU A 6 5.95 11.16 -6.95
C GLU A 6 4.74 10.38 -6.43
N THR A 7 3.79 10.05 -7.29
CA THR A 7 2.64 9.20 -6.95
C THR A 7 3.09 7.85 -6.40
N TRP A 8 4.09 7.21 -7.01
CA TRP A 8 4.61 5.94 -6.51
C TRP A 8 5.33 6.07 -5.17
N ARG A 9 6.10 7.15 -4.95
CA ARG A 9 6.72 7.41 -3.64
C ARG A 9 5.67 7.58 -2.54
N GLN A 10 4.64 8.36 -2.81
CA GLN A 10 3.54 8.56 -1.86
C GLN A 10 2.83 7.24 -1.55
N ALA A 11 2.57 6.42 -2.57
CA ALA A 11 1.92 5.13 -2.39
C ALA A 11 2.76 4.12 -1.57
N ILE A 12 4.11 4.22 -1.62
CA ILE A 12 4.99 3.46 -0.71
C ILE A 12 4.78 3.91 0.73
N GLU A 13 4.83 5.22 1.00
CA GLU A 13 4.69 5.77 2.35
C GLU A 13 3.32 5.41 2.96
N GLU A 14 2.25 5.45 2.15
CA GLU A 14 0.90 5.10 2.57
C GLU A 14 0.73 3.60 2.82
N GLU A 15 1.29 2.73 1.99
CA GLU A 15 1.26 1.28 2.19
C GLU A 15 2.07 0.88 3.44
N GLU A 16 3.27 1.43 3.63
CA GLU A 16 4.09 1.17 4.82
C GLU A 16 3.38 1.62 6.10
N ALA A 17 2.72 2.78 6.07
CA ALA A 17 1.95 3.29 7.21
C ALA A 17 0.73 2.41 7.53
N ALA A 18 -0.01 1.98 6.52
CA ALA A 18 -1.17 1.09 6.70
C ALA A 18 -0.75 -0.28 7.22
N SER A 19 0.33 -0.85 6.68
CA SER A 19 0.91 -2.11 7.16
C SER A 19 1.40 -2.01 8.60
N ALA A 20 2.02 -0.89 9.00
CA ALA A 20 2.40 -0.66 10.39
C ALA A 20 1.19 -0.57 11.33
N ALA A 21 0.09 0.06 10.88
CA ALA A 21 -1.14 0.17 11.66
C ALA A 21 -1.80 -1.20 11.91
N VAL A 22 -1.79 -2.11 10.92
CA VAL A 22 -2.25 -3.50 11.09
C VAL A 22 -1.45 -4.22 12.17
N VAL A 23 -0.12 -4.09 12.14
CA VAL A 23 0.76 -4.75 13.11
C VAL A 23 0.50 -4.24 14.54
N GLU A 24 0.28 -2.94 14.73
CA GLU A 24 -0.04 -2.39 16.05
C GLU A 24 -1.45 -2.80 16.53
N ALA A 25 -2.44 -2.85 15.63
CA ALA A 25 -3.78 -3.33 15.94
C ALA A 25 -3.78 -4.82 16.33
N GLU A 26 -3.04 -5.65 15.60
CA GLU A 26 -2.87 -7.07 15.91
C GLU A 26 -2.19 -7.26 17.28
N ARG A 27 -1.13 -6.49 17.55
CA ARG A 27 -0.46 -6.52 18.86
C ARG A 27 -1.41 -6.14 20.00
N ALA A 28 -2.22 -5.09 19.82
CA ALA A 28 -3.19 -4.67 20.82
C ALA A 28 -4.24 -5.77 21.09
N LEU A 29 -4.72 -6.44 20.03
CA LEU A 29 -5.65 -7.56 20.14
C LEU A 29 -5.02 -8.74 20.89
N GLN A 30 -3.77 -9.09 20.57
CA GLN A 30 -3.04 -10.16 21.26
C GLN A 30 -2.86 -9.87 22.77
N GLN A 31 -2.47 -8.64 23.12
CA GLN A 31 -2.34 -8.24 24.54
C GLN A 31 -3.66 -8.37 25.29
N LEU A 32 -4.77 -7.97 24.66
CA LEU A 32 -6.10 -8.10 25.28
C LEU A 32 -6.47 -9.57 25.52
N LEU A 33 -6.21 -10.45 24.54
CA LEU A 33 -6.45 -11.89 24.65
C LEU A 33 -5.61 -12.54 25.76
N GLU A 34 -4.36 -12.13 25.93
CA GLU A 34 -3.46 -12.62 26.99
C GLU A 34 -3.89 -12.18 28.39
N HIS A 35 -4.45 -10.97 28.52
CA HIS A 35 -4.87 -10.41 29.80
C HIS A 35 -6.32 -10.73 30.19
N HIS A 36 -7.10 -11.31 29.27
CA HIS A 36 -8.48 -11.71 29.52
C HIS A 36 -8.56 -12.98 30.39
N ILE A 37 -8.28 -12.85 31.70
CA ILE A 37 -8.50 -13.92 32.67
C ILE A 37 -9.99 -13.93 33.05
N PRO A 38 -10.73 -15.04 32.85
CA PRO A 38 -12.14 -15.13 33.21
C PRO A 38 -12.29 -15.23 34.74
N SER A 39 -12.21 -14.10 35.45
CA SER A 39 -12.22 -14.08 36.93
C SER A 39 -13.26 -13.15 37.56
N SER A 40 -14.13 -12.47 36.82
CA SER A 40 -15.13 -11.59 37.42
C SER A 40 -16.42 -11.52 36.60
N PRO A 41 -17.62 -11.45 37.22
CA PRO A 41 -18.92 -11.49 36.53
C PRO A 41 -19.23 -10.23 35.68
N THR A 42 -18.27 -9.32 35.51
CA THR A 42 -18.36 -8.15 34.61
C THR A 42 -18.03 -8.53 33.16
N VAL A 43 -18.62 -9.62 32.68
CA VAL A 43 -18.33 -10.22 31.37
C VAL A 43 -18.69 -9.27 30.21
N ASP A 44 -19.73 -8.44 30.38
CA ASP A 44 -20.21 -7.49 29.37
C ASP A 44 -19.15 -6.47 28.90
N ASN A 45 -18.29 -5.96 29.79
CA ASN A 45 -17.35 -4.89 29.40
C ASN A 45 -16.14 -5.44 28.63
N ALA A 46 -15.69 -6.64 28.98
CA ALA A 46 -14.49 -7.23 28.38
C ALA A 46 -14.78 -7.85 27.00
N GLU A 47 -15.97 -8.44 26.81
CA GLU A 47 -16.45 -8.87 25.48
C GLU A 47 -16.64 -7.66 24.55
N SER A 48 -17.16 -6.54 25.06
CA SER A 48 -17.33 -5.32 24.26
C SER A 48 -16.01 -4.66 23.84
N GLU A 49 -14.96 -4.74 24.67
CA GLU A 49 -13.62 -4.26 24.31
C GLU A 49 -12.95 -5.17 23.27
N LEU A 50 -13.15 -6.48 23.36
CA LEU A 50 -12.63 -7.45 22.39
C LEU A 50 -13.27 -7.27 21.02
N ASP A 51 -14.60 -7.14 20.97
CA ASP A 51 -15.34 -6.86 19.73
C ASP A 51 -14.90 -5.55 19.07
N LEU A 52 -14.65 -4.51 19.89
CA LEU A 52 -14.13 -3.23 19.40
C LEU A 52 -12.73 -3.39 18.80
N ARG A 53 -11.79 -4.06 19.50
CA ARG A 53 -10.42 -4.27 18.98
C ARG A 53 -10.40 -5.17 17.76
N HIS A 54 -11.28 -6.15 17.66
CA HIS A 54 -11.43 -6.96 16.46
C HIS A 54 -11.92 -6.10 15.28
N SER A 55 -12.93 -5.26 15.50
CA SER A 55 -13.44 -4.33 14.48
C SER A 55 -12.37 -3.33 14.02
N GLU A 56 -11.55 -2.82 14.93
CA GLU A 56 -10.42 -1.94 14.59
C GLU A 56 -9.37 -2.68 13.76
N TYR A 57 -9.02 -3.92 14.11
CA TYR A 57 -8.10 -4.75 13.34
C TYR A 57 -8.63 -5.00 11.92
N GLU A 58 -9.90 -5.38 11.77
CA GLU A 58 -10.53 -5.56 10.45
C GLU A 58 -10.52 -4.27 9.62
N CYS A 59 -10.79 -3.13 10.25
CA CYS A 59 -10.73 -1.83 9.59
C CYS A 59 -9.30 -1.50 9.09
N MET A 60 -8.29 -1.74 9.92
CA MET A 60 -6.89 -1.54 9.52
C MET A 60 -6.46 -2.52 8.42
N GLN A 61 -6.93 -3.76 8.47
CA GLN A 61 -6.66 -4.75 7.42
C GLN A 61 -7.25 -4.31 6.09
N GLN A 62 -8.50 -3.81 6.09
CA GLN A 62 -9.11 -3.27 4.88
C GLN A 62 -8.33 -2.05 4.35
N ALA A 63 -7.92 -1.14 5.23
CA ALA A 63 -7.11 0.02 4.83
C ALA A 63 -5.75 -0.39 4.23
N SER A 64 -5.12 -1.43 4.78
CA SER A 64 -3.88 -2.02 4.23
C SER A 64 -4.11 -2.66 2.86
N ASP A 65 -5.20 -3.40 2.67
CA ASP A 65 -5.54 -3.97 1.37
C ASP A 65 -5.78 -2.89 0.30
N GLU A 66 -6.50 -1.82 0.66
CA GLU A 66 -6.72 -0.65 -0.20
C GLU A 66 -5.42 0.07 -0.55
N ALA A 67 -4.56 0.32 0.45
CA ALA A 67 -3.23 0.92 0.24
C ALA A 67 -2.35 0.04 -0.66
N GLY A 68 -2.38 -1.28 -0.47
CA GLY A 68 -1.68 -2.24 -1.32
C GLY A 68 -2.17 -2.22 -2.78
N ALA A 69 -3.48 -2.05 -3.01
CA ALA A 69 -4.02 -1.88 -4.35
C ALA A 69 -3.53 -0.57 -5.01
N ILE A 70 -3.50 0.53 -4.27
CA ILE A 70 -2.99 1.84 -4.73
C ILE A 70 -1.50 1.76 -5.04
N PHE A 71 -0.70 1.14 -4.16
CA PHE A 71 0.72 0.89 -4.37
C PHE A 71 0.98 0.15 -5.69
N ASN A 72 0.26 -0.95 -5.90
CA ASN A 72 0.39 -1.75 -7.13
C ASN A 72 0.05 -0.93 -8.38
N LEU A 73 -1.02 -0.13 -8.33
CA LEU A 73 -1.40 0.74 -9.44
C LEU A 73 -0.32 1.79 -9.73
N ALA A 74 0.16 2.48 -8.69
CA ALA A 74 1.18 3.52 -8.83
C ALA A 74 2.50 2.94 -9.39
N GLN A 75 2.88 1.73 -8.97
CA GLN A 75 4.04 1.03 -9.52
C GLN A 75 3.86 0.76 -11.02
N TRP A 76 2.68 0.30 -11.45
CA TRP A 76 2.39 0.07 -12.86
C TRP A 76 2.46 1.33 -13.71
N GLU A 77 1.98 2.46 -13.20
CA GLU A 77 2.06 3.74 -13.92
C GLU A 77 3.50 4.17 -14.19
N VAL A 78 4.42 3.97 -13.23
CA VAL A 78 5.86 4.24 -13.42
C VAL A 78 6.44 3.34 -14.50
N ILE A 79 6.13 2.04 -14.47
CA ILE A 79 6.62 1.06 -15.47
C ILE A 79 6.13 1.44 -16.87
N VAL A 80 4.84 1.80 -17.01
CA VAL A 80 4.25 2.21 -18.29
C VAL A 80 4.90 3.50 -18.79
N ALA A 81 5.06 4.50 -17.93
CA ALA A 81 5.68 5.77 -18.30
C ALA A 81 7.13 5.58 -18.78
N GLU A 82 7.90 4.68 -18.17
CA GLU A 82 9.27 4.37 -18.57
C GLU A 82 9.33 3.64 -19.90
N ARG A 83 8.47 2.65 -20.09
CA ARG A 83 8.34 1.96 -21.38
C ARG A 83 8.03 2.95 -22.50
N ASP A 84 7.07 3.83 -22.29
CA ASP A 84 6.64 4.79 -23.31
C ASP A 84 7.73 5.83 -23.59
N HIS A 85 8.46 6.29 -22.57
CA HIS A 85 9.62 7.14 -22.74
C HIS A 85 10.71 6.48 -23.59
N ARG A 86 11.12 5.26 -23.24
CA ARG A 86 12.13 4.50 -24.00
C ARG A 86 11.71 4.21 -25.42
N ARG A 87 10.40 3.98 -25.64
CA ARG A 87 9.84 3.80 -26.98
C ARG A 87 10.02 5.06 -27.83
N VAL A 88 9.69 6.24 -27.28
CA VAL A 88 9.87 7.53 -27.97
C VAL A 88 11.35 7.77 -28.30
N GLU A 89 12.27 7.54 -27.36
CA GLU A 89 13.71 7.67 -27.60
C GLU A 89 14.20 6.73 -28.71
N HIS A 90 13.69 5.49 -28.74
CA HIS A 90 14.02 4.54 -29.78
C HIS A 90 13.50 5.00 -31.16
N GLU A 91 12.26 5.47 -31.23
CA GLU A 91 11.67 6.02 -32.47
C GLU A 91 12.47 7.23 -32.98
N GLN A 92 12.88 8.13 -32.09
CA GLN A 92 13.74 9.27 -32.44
C GLN A 92 15.10 8.83 -32.97
N ARG A 93 15.76 7.86 -32.33
CA ARG A 93 17.03 7.30 -32.83
C ARG A 93 16.87 6.64 -34.19
N ALA A 94 15.81 5.87 -34.40
CA ALA A 94 15.53 5.24 -35.69
C ALA A 94 15.31 6.28 -36.79
N GLN A 95 14.57 7.35 -36.52
CA GLN A 95 14.38 8.47 -37.46
C GLN A 95 15.69 9.17 -37.78
N ALA A 96 16.54 9.44 -36.78
CA ALA A 96 17.84 10.06 -36.98
C ALA A 96 18.75 9.23 -37.91
N VAL A 97 18.78 7.90 -37.73
CA VAL A 97 19.54 6.98 -38.59
C VAL A 97 19.03 7.01 -40.04
N LEU A 98 17.70 7.03 -40.22
CA LEU A 98 17.10 7.12 -41.56
C LEU A 98 17.40 8.46 -42.25
N GLN A 99 17.44 9.56 -41.50
CA GLN A 99 17.79 10.88 -42.03
C GLN A 99 19.27 10.93 -42.44
N GLN A 100 20.17 10.39 -41.62
CA GLN A 100 21.60 10.30 -41.96
C GLN A 100 21.86 9.47 -43.22
N SER A 101 21.09 8.39 -43.42
CA SER A 101 21.25 7.52 -44.60
C SER A 101 20.75 8.16 -45.91
N ARG A 102 20.02 9.28 -45.82
CA ARG A 102 19.47 10.02 -46.98
C ARG A 102 20.25 11.28 -47.33
N ALA A 103 21.17 11.71 -46.44
CA ALA A 103 22.04 12.87 -46.64
C ALA A 103 23.32 12.47 -47.39
#